data_AF-A0A2V9CES3-F1
#
_entry.id   AF-A0A2V9CES3-F1
#
_cell.length_a   1.000
_cell.length_b   1.000
_cell.length_c   1.000
_cell.angle_alpha   90.00
_cell.angle_beta   90.00
_cell.angle_gamma   90.00
#
_symmetry.space_group_name_H-M   'P 1'
#
loop_
_entity.id
_entity.type
_entity.pdbx_description
1 polymer ?
#
loop_
_entity_poly.entity_id
_entity_poly.type
_entity_poly.pdbx_seq_one_letter_code
_entity_poly.pdbx_strand_id
1 'polypeptide(L)'
;MKAASGNMRLSASDLSNHLACHHLTSLDLTVAVGQRAAPEWESPDLWVLQQRGAEHEEAYLRHLESAGLAITNLRVVDNDEQALAETCAAMAKGTPVISQAALASGLWFGRSDVLRRVERASKLGDWSYEVYDCKLARETKAATILQLSLYSELVATIQGVLPECMYVVPPAEGFQPEPHRVLDYAAYYRYVKARLEKATERTVGSPTTYAEPNPHCPICRWWRECDAQWRQDDHLSLVAGISRLQRKQLHAWDTTTVEQLAMLPLPIRERPEHGSKEGYARVREQARVQVAGRNQGQPVHELLEVVDERGLSRLPEPSPGDVFFD
;
A
#
# COMPACT_ATOMS: atom_id res chain seq x y z
N MET A 1 -5.55 -12.45 -0.20
CA MET A 1 -6.87 -13.04 0.07
C MET A 1 -6.90 -14.45 -0.49
N LYS A 2 -7.43 -15.44 0.25
CA LYS A 2 -7.59 -16.81 -0.24
C LYS A 2 -8.94 -17.35 0.21
N ALA A 3 -9.67 -18.05 -0.65
CA ALA A 3 -10.81 -18.87 -0.20
C ALA A 3 -10.35 -20.33 -0.10
N ALA A 4 -10.54 -20.96 1.05
CA ALA A 4 -10.30 -22.38 1.24
C ALA A 4 -11.56 -23.00 1.84
N SER A 5 -12.09 -24.05 1.20
CA SER A 5 -13.26 -24.80 1.68
C SER A 5 -14.49 -23.93 1.99
N GLY A 6 -14.72 -22.87 1.19
CA GLY A 6 -15.86 -21.96 1.34
C GLY A 6 -15.66 -20.82 2.36
N ASN A 7 -14.54 -20.79 3.09
CA ASN A 7 -14.23 -19.74 4.05
C ASN A 7 -13.12 -18.80 3.52
N MET A 8 -13.36 -17.50 3.67
CA MET A 8 -12.40 -16.47 3.29
C MET A 8 -11.31 -16.33 4.33
N ARG A 9 -10.05 -16.21 3.88
CA ARG A 9 -8.89 -15.90 4.70
C ARG A 9 -8.27 -14.59 4.26
N LEU A 10 -8.14 -13.68 5.23
CA LEU A 10 -7.63 -12.31 5.08
C LEU A 10 -6.28 -12.16 5.77
N SER A 11 -5.48 -11.24 5.25
CA SER A 11 -4.13 -10.92 5.72
C SER A 11 -3.94 -9.42 5.92
N ALA A 12 -2.84 -9.02 6.59
CA ALA A 12 -2.44 -7.62 6.71
C ALA A 12 -2.27 -6.93 5.34
N SER A 13 -1.77 -7.67 4.34
CA SER A 13 -1.66 -7.19 2.97
C SER A 13 -3.02 -6.89 2.35
N ASP A 14 -4.04 -7.71 2.61
CA ASP A 14 -5.40 -7.45 2.14
C ASP A 14 -5.98 -6.16 2.73
N LEU A 15 -5.71 -5.92 4.02
CA LEU A 15 -6.11 -4.68 4.71
C LEU A 15 -5.43 -3.45 4.10
N SER A 16 -4.13 -3.55 3.84
CA SER A 16 -3.33 -2.50 3.19
C SER A 16 -3.81 -2.23 1.76
N ASN A 17 -4.07 -3.30 0.99
CA ASN A 17 -4.59 -3.23 -0.37
C ASN A 17 -5.98 -2.59 -0.40
N HIS A 18 -6.85 -2.91 0.56
CA HIS A 18 -8.18 -2.32 0.66
C HIS A 18 -8.15 -0.83 0.96
N LEU A 19 -7.24 -0.40 1.85
CA LEU A 19 -7.02 1.02 2.11
C LEU A 19 -6.53 1.74 0.85
N ALA A 20 -5.63 1.11 0.09
CA ALA A 20 -5.05 1.70 -1.10
C ALA A 20 -6.05 1.78 -2.27
N CYS A 21 -6.79 0.71 -2.54
CA CYS A 21 -7.64 0.60 -3.71
C CYS A 21 -8.78 -0.43 -3.52
N HIS A 22 -10.02 0.06 -3.49
CA HIS A 22 -11.19 -0.84 -3.43
C HIS A 22 -11.38 -1.69 -4.69
N HIS A 23 -10.94 -1.19 -5.86
CA HIS A 23 -10.98 -1.95 -7.11
C HIS A 23 -10.05 -3.18 -7.02
N LEU A 24 -8.85 -3.01 -6.46
CA LEU A 24 -7.92 -4.11 -6.16
C LEU A 24 -8.58 -5.16 -5.26
N THR A 25 -9.24 -4.75 -4.17
CA THR A 25 -9.98 -5.71 -3.31
C THR A 25 -11.03 -6.49 -4.09
N SER A 26 -11.80 -5.80 -4.96
CA SER A 26 -12.81 -6.43 -5.79
C SER A 26 -12.21 -7.46 -6.74
N LEU A 27 -11.08 -7.15 -7.38
CA LEU A 27 -10.38 -8.09 -8.26
C LEU A 27 -9.80 -9.28 -7.49
N ASP A 28 -9.13 -9.04 -6.37
CA ASP A 28 -8.58 -10.11 -5.52
C ASP A 28 -9.68 -11.04 -4.98
N LEU A 29 -10.88 -10.51 -4.68
CA LEU A 29 -12.03 -11.31 -4.30
C LEU A 29 -12.47 -12.24 -5.44
N THR A 30 -12.56 -11.74 -6.68
CA THR A 30 -12.93 -12.59 -7.83
C THR A 30 -11.93 -13.72 -8.09
N VAL A 31 -10.64 -13.50 -7.81
CA VAL A 31 -9.63 -14.57 -7.84
C VAL A 31 -9.85 -15.54 -6.69
N ALA A 32 -10.05 -15.03 -5.47
CA ALA A 32 -10.22 -15.86 -4.28
C ALA A 32 -11.42 -16.82 -4.41
N VAL A 33 -12.54 -16.37 -4.98
CA VAL A 33 -13.74 -17.20 -5.19
C VAL A 33 -13.70 -18.02 -6.48
N GLY A 34 -12.60 -18.01 -7.23
CA GLY A 34 -12.41 -18.82 -8.44
C GLY A 34 -13.16 -18.32 -9.68
N GLN A 35 -13.66 -17.08 -9.70
CA GLN A 35 -14.31 -16.50 -10.88
C GLN A 35 -13.32 -16.12 -11.97
N ARG A 36 -12.05 -15.87 -11.62
CA ARG A 36 -10.98 -15.59 -12.58
C ARG A 36 -9.62 -16.07 -12.09
N ALA A 37 -8.69 -16.24 -13.02
CA ALA A 37 -7.30 -16.49 -12.72
C ALA A 37 -6.62 -15.23 -12.16
N ALA A 38 -5.58 -15.45 -11.35
CA ALA A 38 -4.72 -14.39 -10.86
C ALA A 38 -3.82 -13.86 -12.00
N PRO A 39 -3.47 -12.56 -12.04
CA PRO A 39 -2.63 -11.99 -13.08
C PRO A 39 -1.20 -12.53 -12.94
N GLU A 40 -0.54 -12.74 -14.09
CA GLU A 40 0.85 -13.20 -14.19
C GLU A 40 1.86 -12.07 -13.95
N TRP A 41 1.44 -10.81 -14.03
CA TRP A 41 2.35 -9.68 -13.88
C TRP A 41 2.77 -9.47 -12.41
N GLU A 42 4.07 -9.30 -12.22
CA GLU A 42 4.66 -8.80 -10.98
C GLU A 42 5.51 -7.56 -11.29
N SER A 43 5.54 -6.62 -10.35
CA SER A 43 6.35 -5.41 -10.47
C SER A 43 7.84 -5.80 -10.44
N PRO A 44 8.67 -5.35 -11.40
CA PRO A 44 10.09 -5.66 -11.43
C PRO A 44 10.85 -5.21 -10.18
N ASP A 45 10.35 -4.19 -9.46
CA ASP A 45 11.01 -3.69 -8.25
C ASP A 45 10.60 -4.49 -7.00
N LEU A 46 9.57 -5.33 -7.08
CA LEU A 46 9.01 -6.03 -5.94
C LEU A 46 10.01 -7.05 -5.35
N TRP A 47 10.76 -7.76 -6.19
CA TRP A 47 11.74 -8.73 -5.71
C TRP A 47 12.90 -8.04 -4.96
N VAL A 48 13.33 -6.85 -5.40
CA VAL A 48 14.37 -6.07 -4.71
C VAL A 48 13.89 -5.64 -3.33
N LEU A 49 12.64 -5.16 -3.24
CA LEU A 49 12.02 -4.77 -1.98
C LEU A 49 11.87 -5.96 -1.03
N GLN A 50 11.47 -7.13 -1.54
CA GLN A 50 11.35 -8.35 -0.75
C GLN A 50 12.71 -8.83 -0.24
N GLN A 51 13.72 -8.89 -1.11
CA GLN A 51 15.06 -9.31 -0.73
C GLN A 51 15.65 -8.39 0.34
N ARG A 52 15.63 -7.07 0.11
CA ARG A 52 16.14 -6.11 1.11
C ARG A 52 15.37 -6.19 2.42
N GLY A 53 14.06 -6.42 2.35
CA GLY A 53 13.23 -6.62 3.54
C GLY A 53 13.69 -7.82 4.36
N ALA A 54 13.95 -8.96 3.70
CA ALA A 54 14.47 -10.17 4.35
C ALA A 54 15.88 -9.95 4.93
N GLU A 55 16.76 -9.27 4.21
CA GLU A 55 18.10 -8.91 4.70
C GLU A 55 18.05 -8.02 5.95
N HIS A 56 17.13 -7.04 5.98
CA HIS A 56 16.94 -6.16 7.13
C HIS A 56 16.39 -6.91 8.35
N GLU A 57 15.40 -7.78 8.14
CA GLU A 57 14.86 -8.64 9.20
C GLU A 57 15.96 -9.56 9.77
N GLU A 58 16.75 -10.22 8.91
CA GLU A 58 17.87 -11.08 9.35
C GLU A 58 18.95 -10.29 10.08
N ALA A 59 19.25 -9.06 9.64
CA ALA A 59 20.19 -8.18 10.34
C ALA A 59 19.68 -7.77 11.73
N TYR A 60 18.37 -7.51 11.86
CA TYR A 60 17.75 -7.23 13.15
C TYR A 60 17.78 -8.45 14.09
N LEU A 61 17.49 -9.66 13.59
CA LEU A 61 17.60 -10.89 14.39
C LEU A 61 19.03 -11.12 14.90
N ARG A 62 20.04 -10.94 14.03
CA ARG A 62 21.45 -11.01 14.45
C ARG A 62 21.81 -9.97 15.50
N HIS A 63 21.25 -8.76 15.40
CA HIS A 63 21.43 -7.73 16.42
C HIS A 63 20.84 -8.18 17.77
N LEU A 64 19.64 -8.74 17.80
CA LEU A 64 19.02 -9.26 19.03
C LEU A 64 19.79 -10.44 19.63
N GLU A 65 20.31 -11.35 18.80
CA GLU A 65 21.21 -12.44 19.24
C GLU A 65 22.50 -11.91 19.86
N SER A 66 23.12 -10.89 19.24
CA SER A 66 24.32 -10.25 19.78
C SER A 66 24.09 -9.55 21.13
N ALA A 67 22.85 -9.14 21.40
CA ALA A 67 22.40 -8.62 22.68
C ALA A 67 22.08 -9.73 23.71
N GLY A 68 22.30 -11.01 23.38
CA GLY A 68 22.12 -12.15 24.27
C GLY A 68 20.69 -12.68 24.35
N LEU A 69 19.80 -12.27 23.44
CA LEU A 69 18.41 -12.74 23.43
C LEU A 69 18.29 -14.08 22.69
N ALA A 70 17.67 -15.06 23.32
CA ALA A 70 17.32 -16.32 22.66
C ALA A 70 16.19 -16.11 21.66
N ILE A 71 16.39 -16.58 20.42
CA ILE A 71 15.43 -16.45 19.32
C ILE A 71 14.89 -17.83 18.93
N THR A 72 13.56 -17.91 18.75
CA THR A 72 12.91 -19.03 18.05
C THR A 72 12.46 -18.55 16.67
N ASN A 73 13.06 -19.09 15.60
CA ASN A 73 12.75 -18.69 14.23
C ASN A 73 11.84 -19.71 13.55
N LEU A 74 10.61 -19.31 13.23
CA LEU A 74 9.57 -20.17 12.65
C LEU A 74 9.43 -20.03 11.13
N ARG A 75 10.39 -19.38 10.46
CA ARG A 75 10.36 -19.15 9.00
C ARG A 75 10.25 -20.46 8.20
N VAL A 76 10.93 -21.51 8.65
CA VAL A 76 11.03 -22.81 7.96
C VAL A 76 9.79 -23.70 8.14
N VAL A 77 8.84 -23.29 8.99
CA VAL A 77 7.61 -24.06 9.23
C VAL A 77 6.60 -23.69 8.15
N ASP A 78 6.50 -24.51 7.10
CA ASP A 78 5.64 -24.23 5.93
C ASP A 78 4.15 -24.48 6.22
N ASN A 79 3.84 -25.42 7.11
CA ASN A 79 2.46 -25.72 7.48
C ASN A 79 1.92 -24.64 8.44
N ASP A 80 0.86 -23.95 8.04
CA ASP A 80 0.28 -22.85 8.82
C ASP A 80 -0.26 -23.29 10.19
N GLU A 81 -0.88 -24.48 10.30
CA GLU A 81 -1.40 -25.00 11.57
C GLU A 81 -0.26 -25.34 12.52
N GLN A 82 0.81 -25.95 12.00
CA GLN A 82 2.02 -26.22 12.76
C GLN A 82 2.69 -24.92 13.22
N ALA A 83 2.83 -23.94 12.32
CA ALA A 83 3.43 -22.64 12.67
C ALA A 83 2.64 -21.90 13.76
N LEU A 84 1.31 -21.99 13.73
CA LEU A 84 0.43 -21.46 14.79
C LEU A 84 0.67 -22.17 16.13
N ALA A 85 0.71 -23.51 16.11
CA ALA A 85 0.96 -24.31 17.31
C ALA A 85 2.34 -24.01 17.93
N GLU A 86 3.38 -23.91 17.10
CA GLU A 86 4.75 -23.59 17.53
C GLU A 86 4.85 -22.15 18.05
N THR A 87 4.14 -21.19 17.44
CA THR A 87 4.05 -19.81 17.95
C THR A 87 3.43 -19.80 19.34
N CYS A 88 2.29 -20.46 19.55
CA CYS A 88 1.63 -20.55 20.86
C CYS A 88 2.53 -21.23 21.90
N ALA A 89 3.23 -22.31 21.52
CA ALA A 89 4.15 -23.02 22.42
C ALA A 89 5.34 -22.14 22.83
N ALA A 90 5.94 -21.41 21.89
CA ALA A 90 7.03 -20.48 22.18
C ALA A 90 6.56 -19.31 23.07
N MET A 91 5.36 -18.78 22.82
CA MET A 91 4.75 -17.74 23.64
C MET A 91 4.53 -18.22 25.08
N ALA A 92 3.96 -19.43 25.26
CA ALA A 92 3.71 -20.05 26.55
C ALA A 92 4.99 -20.48 27.30
N LYS A 93 6.09 -20.72 26.59
CA LYS A 93 7.42 -20.94 27.19
C LYS A 93 8.07 -19.65 27.68
N GLY A 94 7.59 -18.48 27.23
CA GLY A 94 8.22 -17.20 27.54
C GLY A 94 9.53 -16.96 26.79
N THR A 95 9.64 -17.51 25.57
CA THR A 95 10.79 -17.27 24.69
C THR A 95 11.00 -15.74 24.48
N PRO A 96 12.21 -15.19 24.67
CA PRO A 96 12.43 -13.75 24.56
C PRO A 96 12.04 -13.14 23.22
N VAL A 97 12.36 -13.83 22.12
CA VAL A 97 12.11 -13.38 20.74
C VAL A 97 11.58 -14.54 19.90
N ILE A 98 10.48 -14.31 19.19
CA ILE A 98 9.91 -15.27 18.24
C ILE A 98 9.84 -14.58 16.88
N SER A 99 10.54 -15.10 15.87
CA SER A 99 10.53 -14.53 14.52
C SER A 99 9.64 -15.34 13.57
N GLN A 100 9.02 -14.66 12.62
CA GLN A 100 8.06 -15.24 11.67
C GLN A 100 6.89 -15.97 12.37
N ALA A 101 6.41 -15.39 13.47
CA ALA A 101 5.35 -15.92 14.31
C ALA A 101 4.01 -15.93 13.55
N ALA A 102 3.42 -17.11 13.36
CA ALA A 102 2.11 -17.24 12.74
C ALA A 102 1.01 -16.87 13.75
N LEU A 103 0.05 -16.08 13.30
CA LEU A 103 -1.03 -15.53 14.10
C LEU A 103 -2.35 -15.71 13.36
N ALA A 104 -3.42 -16.11 14.06
CA ALA A 104 -4.73 -16.32 13.45
C ALA A 104 -5.89 -16.02 14.41
N SER A 105 -6.99 -15.50 13.88
CA SER A 105 -8.27 -15.39 14.59
C SER A 105 -9.42 -15.19 13.60
N GLY A 106 -10.43 -16.05 13.65
CA GLY A 106 -11.55 -16.02 12.72
C GLY A 106 -11.08 -16.14 11.27
N LEU A 107 -11.40 -15.14 10.45
CA LEU A 107 -11.00 -15.07 9.03
C LEU A 107 -9.57 -14.54 8.84
N TRP A 108 -8.90 -14.09 9.90
CA TRP A 108 -7.63 -13.39 9.81
C TRP A 108 -6.44 -14.30 10.07
N PHE A 109 -5.38 -14.11 9.28
CA PHE A 109 -4.10 -14.76 9.46
C PHE A 109 -2.94 -13.86 9.02
N GLY A 110 -1.80 -13.97 9.68
CA GLY A 110 -0.53 -13.49 9.12
C GLY A 110 0.68 -14.02 9.85
N ARG A 111 1.86 -13.68 9.34
CA ARG A 111 3.13 -13.92 10.02
C ARG A 111 3.71 -12.57 10.42
N SER A 112 3.91 -12.39 11.72
CA SER A 112 4.62 -11.22 12.24
C SER A 112 6.12 -11.43 12.08
N ASP A 113 6.86 -10.40 11.67
CA ASP A 113 8.32 -10.48 11.56
C ASP A 113 8.94 -10.88 12.89
N VAL A 114 8.59 -10.16 13.97
CA VAL A 114 9.10 -10.45 15.32
C VAL A 114 8.02 -10.22 16.39
N LEU A 115 7.94 -11.12 17.37
CA LEU A 115 7.31 -10.90 18.66
C LEU A 115 8.38 -10.80 19.74
N ARG A 116 8.29 -9.81 20.64
CA ARG A 116 9.20 -9.70 21.79
C ARG A 116 8.45 -9.80 23.10
N ARG A 117 9.00 -10.60 24.01
CA ARG A 117 8.50 -10.73 25.37
C ARG A 117 8.68 -9.42 26.15
N VAL A 118 7.69 -9.07 26.96
CA VAL A 118 7.72 -8.00 27.95
C VAL A 118 7.21 -8.54 29.30
N GLU A 119 7.76 -8.06 30.41
CA GLU A 119 7.41 -8.50 31.76
C GLU A 119 6.12 -7.83 32.26
N ARG A 120 5.02 -8.15 31.57
CA ARG A 120 3.66 -7.72 31.90
C ARG A 120 2.75 -8.93 31.91
N ALA A 121 2.10 -9.18 33.05
CA ALA A 121 1.25 -10.35 33.25
C ALA A 121 0.14 -10.52 32.19
N SER A 122 -0.12 -11.77 31.82
CA SER A 122 -1.13 -12.16 30.84
C SER A 122 -1.64 -13.59 31.10
N LYS A 123 -2.43 -14.16 30.20
CA LYS A 123 -2.81 -15.58 30.26
C LYS A 123 -1.63 -16.55 30.12
N LEU A 124 -0.47 -16.06 29.69
CA LEU A 124 0.74 -16.86 29.52
C LEU A 124 1.59 -16.97 30.80
N GLY A 125 1.30 -16.16 31.83
CA GLY A 125 2.10 -16.04 33.05
C GLY A 125 2.44 -14.58 33.36
N ASP A 126 3.63 -14.35 33.93
CA ASP A 126 4.10 -13.02 34.33
C ASP A 126 4.57 -12.14 33.15
N TRP A 127 4.44 -12.62 31.92
CA TRP A 127 4.86 -11.94 30.70
C TRP A 127 3.77 -11.88 29.62
N SER A 128 3.98 -11.02 28.64
CA SER A 128 3.20 -10.89 27.40
C SER A 128 4.13 -10.57 26.24
N TYR A 129 3.59 -10.41 25.04
CA TYR A 129 4.33 -10.10 23.83
C TYR A 129 3.81 -8.84 23.16
N GLU A 130 4.75 -8.10 22.56
CA GLU A 130 4.50 -6.97 21.68
C GLU A 130 5.04 -7.26 20.27
N VAL A 131 4.45 -6.61 19.27
CA VAL A 131 4.69 -6.88 17.84
C VAL A 131 5.73 -5.92 17.27
N TYR A 132 6.70 -6.45 16.53
CA TYR A 132 7.78 -5.72 15.89
C TYR A 132 7.80 -6.06 14.39
N ASP A 133 7.86 -5.04 13.54
CA ASP A 133 7.80 -5.16 12.08
C ASP A 133 8.99 -4.44 11.44
N CYS A 134 9.77 -5.18 10.65
CA CYS A 134 10.99 -4.68 10.04
C CYS A 134 10.65 -3.96 8.73
N LYS A 135 11.02 -2.68 8.59
CA LYS A 135 10.74 -1.89 7.38
C LYS A 135 11.98 -1.24 6.83
N LEU A 136 11.99 -1.09 5.50
CA LEU A 136 13.05 -0.41 4.75
C LEU A 136 12.87 1.11 4.69
N ALA A 137 11.65 1.60 4.94
CA ALA A 137 11.38 3.03 4.93
C ALA A 137 11.73 3.65 6.28
N ARG A 138 12.35 4.83 6.27
CA ARG A 138 12.57 5.64 7.48
C ARG A 138 11.29 6.32 7.97
N GLU A 139 10.32 6.51 7.08
CA GLU A 139 9.00 7.04 7.44
C GLU A 139 7.99 5.90 7.55
N THR A 140 7.32 5.83 8.70
CA THR A 140 6.30 4.82 8.97
C THR A 140 5.04 5.08 8.15
N LYS A 141 4.70 4.14 7.27
CA LYS A 141 3.51 4.20 6.40
C LYS A 141 2.25 3.77 7.14
N ALA A 142 1.09 4.33 6.78
CA ALA A 142 -0.20 3.92 7.35
C ALA A 142 -0.50 2.42 7.19
N ALA A 143 -0.07 1.81 6.08
CA ALA A 143 -0.19 0.36 5.86
C ALA A 143 0.54 -0.47 6.93
N THR A 144 1.75 -0.04 7.33
CA THR A 144 2.54 -0.66 8.41
C THR A 144 1.79 -0.61 9.74
N ILE A 145 1.21 0.55 10.07
CA ILE A 145 0.42 0.72 11.30
C ILE A 145 -0.81 -0.20 11.31
N LEU A 146 -1.51 -0.35 10.19
CA LEU A 146 -2.65 -1.25 10.08
C LEU A 146 -2.24 -2.73 10.21
N GLN A 147 -1.11 -3.12 9.62
CA GLN A 147 -0.53 -4.45 9.77
C GLN A 147 -0.19 -4.76 11.23
N LEU A 148 0.56 -3.89 11.89
CA LEU A 148 0.92 -4.03 13.31
C LEU A 148 -0.32 -4.02 14.23
N SER A 149 -1.34 -3.22 13.90
CA SER A 149 -2.61 -3.20 14.64
C SER A 149 -3.34 -4.54 14.55
N LEU A 150 -3.38 -5.13 13.34
CA LEU A 150 -3.94 -6.48 13.14
C LEU A 150 -3.17 -7.51 13.96
N TYR A 151 -1.84 -7.55 13.85
CA TYR A 151 -1.04 -8.52 14.60
C TYR A 151 -1.15 -8.33 16.11
N SER A 152 -1.27 -7.09 16.59
CA SER A 152 -1.52 -6.80 18.01
C SER A 152 -2.88 -7.33 18.48
N GLU A 153 -3.93 -7.21 17.65
CA GLU A 153 -5.23 -7.86 17.91
C GLU A 153 -5.08 -9.38 17.96
N LEU A 154 -4.40 -9.99 16.99
CA LEU A 154 -4.24 -11.45 16.93
C LEU A 154 -3.46 -12.00 18.13
N VAL A 155 -2.35 -11.35 18.50
CA VAL A 155 -1.58 -11.67 19.72
C VAL A 155 -2.45 -11.57 20.97
N ALA A 156 -3.30 -10.54 21.06
CA ALA A 156 -4.21 -10.37 22.20
C ALA A 156 -5.20 -11.54 22.35
N THR A 157 -5.56 -12.23 21.26
CA THR A 157 -6.43 -13.41 21.34
C THR A 157 -5.73 -14.61 22.00
N ILE A 158 -4.41 -14.71 21.86
CA ILE A 158 -3.57 -15.76 22.47
C ILE A 158 -3.30 -15.44 23.94
N GLN A 159 -2.76 -14.24 24.23
CA GLN A 159 -2.29 -13.88 25.57
C GLN A 159 -3.39 -13.25 26.46
N GLY A 160 -4.56 -12.92 25.91
CA GLY A 160 -5.69 -12.36 26.64
C GLY A 160 -5.56 -10.89 27.05
N VAL A 161 -4.46 -10.22 26.70
CA VAL A 161 -4.25 -8.79 26.93
C VAL A 161 -3.77 -8.12 25.66
N LEU A 162 -4.28 -6.92 25.38
CA LEU A 162 -3.82 -6.12 24.25
C LEU A 162 -2.40 -5.58 24.53
N PRO A 163 -1.46 -5.71 23.57
CA PRO A 163 -0.17 -5.03 23.65
C PRO A 163 -0.35 -3.53 23.93
N GLU A 164 0.57 -2.94 24.70
CA GLU A 164 0.53 -1.49 24.95
C GLU A 164 1.04 -0.75 23.72
N CYS A 165 2.17 -1.23 23.22
CA CYS A 165 2.85 -0.73 22.04
C CYS A 165 3.00 -1.81 20.96
N MET A 166 3.21 -1.32 19.74
CA MET A 166 3.69 -2.03 18.57
C MET A 166 4.84 -1.22 17.97
N TYR A 167 5.79 -1.87 17.31
CA TYR A 167 7.05 -1.22 16.95
C TYR A 167 7.39 -1.39 15.48
N VAL A 168 7.86 -0.30 14.88
CA VAL A 168 8.50 -0.32 13.57
C VAL A 168 10.00 -0.32 13.77
N VAL A 169 10.71 -1.20 13.07
CA VAL A 169 12.18 -1.25 13.09
C VAL A 169 12.68 -0.74 11.73
N PRO A 170 12.99 0.56 11.57
CA PRO A 170 13.54 1.12 10.34
C PRO A 170 15.01 0.73 10.14
N PRO A 171 15.61 0.98 8.96
CA PRO A 171 17.05 0.82 8.77
C PRO A 171 17.75 2.02 9.42
N ALA A 172 18.10 1.87 10.68
CA ALA A 172 18.79 2.86 11.49
C ALA A 172 19.97 2.22 12.25
N GLU A 173 20.92 3.04 12.66
CA GLU A 173 22.03 2.57 13.49
C GLU A 173 21.48 2.00 14.81
N GLY A 174 21.93 0.80 15.16
CA GLY A 174 21.48 0.11 16.37
C GLY A 174 20.04 -0.42 16.34
N PHE A 175 19.36 -0.41 15.18
CA PHE A 175 17.99 -0.93 15.02
C PHE A 175 16.99 -0.37 16.05
N GLN A 176 17.12 0.92 16.40
CA GLN A 176 16.25 1.54 17.40
C GLN A 176 14.77 1.42 16.97
N PRO A 177 13.92 0.71 17.74
CA PRO A 177 12.52 0.57 17.39
C PRO A 177 11.73 1.86 17.64
N GLU A 178 10.84 2.21 16.72
CA GLU A 178 9.88 3.31 16.87
C GLU A 178 8.60 2.79 17.54
N PRO A 179 8.27 3.25 18.76
CA PRO A 179 7.06 2.80 19.46
C PRO A 179 5.80 3.51 18.97
N HIS A 180 4.73 2.73 18.81
CA HIS A 180 3.40 3.20 18.50
C HIS A 180 2.40 2.59 19.49
N ARG A 181 1.64 3.40 20.23
CA ARG A 181 0.63 2.87 21.15
C ARG A 181 -0.52 2.29 20.36
N VAL A 182 -0.90 1.04 20.64
CA VAL A 182 -1.94 0.33 19.86
C VAL A 182 -3.27 1.09 19.91
N LEU A 183 -3.62 1.65 21.06
CA LEU A 183 -4.88 2.36 21.27
C LEU A 183 -4.99 3.67 20.50
N ASP A 184 -3.89 4.31 20.12
CA ASP A 184 -3.90 5.57 19.36
C ASP A 184 -4.42 5.34 17.92
N TYR A 185 -4.35 4.09 17.42
CA TYR A 185 -4.76 3.72 16.06
C TYR A 185 -5.99 2.81 16.02
N ALA A 186 -6.41 2.27 17.17
CA ALA A 186 -7.40 1.19 17.26
C ALA A 186 -8.76 1.53 16.62
N ALA A 187 -9.22 2.78 16.73
CA ALA A 187 -10.49 3.20 16.13
C ALA A 187 -10.45 3.19 14.59
N TYR A 188 -9.37 3.74 14.01
CA TYR A 188 -9.19 3.77 12.57
C TYR A 188 -8.94 2.37 12.01
N TYR A 189 -8.13 1.56 12.70
CA TYR A 189 -7.91 0.16 12.35
C TYR A 189 -9.22 -0.63 12.29
N ARG A 190 -10.07 -0.56 13.34
CA ARG A 190 -11.40 -1.21 13.33
C ARG A 190 -12.28 -0.75 12.18
N TYR A 191 -12.24 0.54 11.85
CA TYR A 191 -12.99 1.09 10.73
C TYR A 191 -12.55 0.50 9.38
N VAL A 192 -11.24 0.47 9.09
CA VAL A 192 -10.72 -0.10 7.83
C VAL A 192 -10.97 -1.61 7.77
N LYS A 193 -10.76 -2.31 8.89
CA LYS A 193 -11.00 -3.76 9.02
C LYS A 193 -12.45 -4.12 8.70
N ALA A 194 -13.42 -3.46 9.35
CA ALA A 194 -14.84 -3.70 9.12
C ALA A 194 -15.27 -3.41 7.67
N ARG A 195 -14.64 -2.41 7.02
CA ARG A 195 -14.90 -2.12 5.60
C ARG A 195 -14.39 -3.20 4.65
N LEU A 196 -13.22 -3.79 4.95
CA LEU A 196 -12.72 -4.93 4.18
C LEU A 196 -13.59 -6.17 4.41
N GLU A 197 -13.95 -6.48 5.65
CA GLU A 197 -14.85 -7.61 5.96
C GLU A 197 -16.18 -7.46 5.20
N LYS A 198 -16.80 -6.28 5.25
CA LYS A 198 -18.02 -5.97 4.47
C LYS A 198 -17.79 -6.07 2.96
N ALA A 199 -16.61 -5.72 2.46
CA ALA A 199 -16.30 -5.85 1.04
C ALA A 199 -16.19 -7.32 0.61
N THR A 200 -15.84 -8.23 1.52
CA THR A 200 -15.76 -9.67 1.23
C THR A 200 -17.12 -10.38 1.23
N GLU A 201 -18.14 -9.77 1.85
CA GLU A 201 -19.53 -10.24 1.81
C GLU A 201 -20.23 -9.96 0.46
N ARG A 202 -19.55 -9.29 -0.48
CA ARG A 202 -20.11 -8.93 -1.78
C ARG A 202 -20.47 -10.17 -2.60
N THR A 203 -21.76 -10.29 -2.92
CA THR A 203 -22.33 -11.34 -3.77
C THR A 203 -22.31 -10.99 -5.25
N VAL A 204 -22.56 -12.01 -6.09
CA VAL A 204 -22.81 -11.89 -7.53
C VAL A 204 -23.85 -10.79 -7.78
N GLY A 205 -23.50 -9.79 -8.60
CA GLY A 205 -24.34 -8.62 -8.88
C GLY A 205 -23.94 -7.33 -8.12
N SER A 206 -22.89 -7.36 -7.30
CA SER A 206 -22.32 -6.14 -6.73
C SER A 206 -21.86 -5.15 -7.81
N PRO A 207 -21.97 -3.82 -7.60
CA PRO A 207 -21.59 -2.84 -8.61
C PRO A 207 -20.14 -3.02 -9.05
N THR A 208 -19.91 -3.06 -10.36
CA THR A 208 -18.57 -3.09 -10.93
C THR A 208 -17.81 -1.84 -10.49
N THR A 209 -16.70 -2.03 -9.78
CA THR A 209 -15.79 -0.93 -9.43
C THR A 209 -14.98 -0.53 -10.65
N TYR A 210 -14.73 0.77 -10.84
CA TYR A 210 -13.77 1.28 -11.81
C TYR A 210 -12.43 1.64 -11.13
N ALA A 211 -11.31 1.39 -11.80
CA ALA A 211 -9.99 1.69 -11.27
C ALA A 211 -9.72 3.21 -11.34
N GLU A 212 -9.41 3.83 -10.20
CA GLU A 212 -8.84 5.17 -10.16
C GLU A 212 -7.33 5.06 -9.89
N PRO A 213 -6.47 5.67 -10.71
CA PRO A 213 -5.03 5.68 -10.45
C PRO A 213 -4.74 6.28 -9.08
N ASN A 214 -3.85 5.61 -8.35
CA ASN A 214 -3.50 5.95 -6.99
C ASN A 214 -2.03 5.58 -6.71
N PRO A 215 -1.42 6.04 -5.61
CA PRO A 215 -0.01 5.81 -5.32
C PRO A 215 0.40 4.33 -5.16
N HIS A 216 -0.53 3.39 -5.02
CA HIS A 216 -0.24 1.95 -4.95
C HIS A 216 -0.10 1.28 -6.32
N CYS A 217 -0.54 1.94 -7.40
CA CYS A 217 -0.47 1.42 -8.77
C CYS A 217 0.91 0.88 -9.21
N PRO A 218 2.06 1.50 -8.90
CA PRO A 218 3.37 1.03 -9.36
C PRO A 218 3.76 -0.39 -8.89
N ILE A 219 3.19 -0.84 -7.77
CA ILE A 219 3.43 -2.18 -7.21
C ILE A 219 2.20 -3.09 -7.30
N CYS A 220 1.07 -2.57 -7.81
CA CYS A 220 -0.20 -3.28 -7.85
C CYS A 220 -0.19 -4.34 -8.95
N ARG A 221 -0.38 -5.61 -8.59
CA ARG A 221 -0.39 -6.75 -9.53
C ARG A 221 -1.39 -6.65 -10.71
N TRP A 222 -2.39 -5.77 -10.59
CA TRP A 222 -3.42 -5.52 -11.61
C TRP A 222 -3.14 -4.30 -12.48
N TRP A 223 -1.97 -3.66 -12.33
CA TRP A 223 -1.60 -2.44 -13.04
C TRP A 223 -1.80 -2.52 -14.55
N ARG A 224 -1.32 -3.59 -15.19
CA ARG A 224 -1.41 -3.75 -16.65
C ARG A 224 -2.86 -3.78 -17.14
N GLU A 225 -3.74 -4.46 -16.42
CA GLU A 225 -5.17 -4.52 -16.77
C GLU A 225 -5.84 -3.15 -16.59
N CYS A 226 -5.54 -2.45 -15.48
CA CYS A 226 -6.06 -1.11 -15.23
C CYS A 226 -5.57 -0.10 -16.28
N ASP A 227 -4.27 -0.11 -16.62
CA ASP A 227 -3.69 0.75 -17.65
C ASP A 227 -4.26 0.47 -19.04
N ALA A 228 -4.42 -0.81 -19.39
CA ALA A 228 -5.07 -1.19 -20.64
C ALA A 228 -6.53 -0.70 -20.70
N GLN A 229 -7.29 -0.86 -19.60
CA GLN A 229 -8.65 -0.36 -19.51
C GLN A 229 -8.71 1.16 -19.65
N TRP A 230 -7.84 1.90 -18.96
CA TRP A 230 -7.81 3.37 -19.08
C TRP A 230 -7.50 3.83 -20.50
N ARG A 231 -6.60 3.14 -21.21
CA ARG A 231 -6.29 3.44 -22.63
C ARG A 231 -7.46 3.13 -23.55
N GLN A 232 -8.14 2.01 -23.33
CA GLN A 232 -9.31 1.61 -24.10
C GLN A 232 -10.47 2.61 -23.92
N ASP A 233 -10.69 3.06 -22.69
CA ASP A 233 -11.79 3.97 -22.34
C ASP A 233 -11.45 5.45 -22.61
N ASP A 234 -10.25 5.74 -23.11
CA ASP A 234 -9.69 7.09 -23.22
C ASP A 234 -9.82 7.90 -21.93
N HIS A 235 -9.53 7.25 -20.80
CA HIS A 235 -9.79 7.78 -19.48
C HIS A 235 -8.96 9.05 -19.19
N LEU A 236 -9.60 10.04 -18.56
CA LEU A 236 -8.99 11.33 -18.26
C LEU A 236 -7.65 11.26 -17.52
N SER A 237 -7.41 10.20 -16.73
CA SER A 237 -6.14 10.06 -15.99
C SER A 237 -4.90 9.95 -16.86
N LEU A 238 -5.06 9.70 -18.17
CA LEU A 238 -3.96 9.68 -19.11
C LEU A 238 -3.40 11.07 -19.41
N VAL A 239 -4.10 12.15 -19.02
CA VAL A 239 -3.60 13.52 -19.16
C VAL A 239 -2.55 13.82 -18.10
N ALA A 240 -1.35 14.21 -18.53
CA ALA A 240 -0.26 14.50 -17.62
C ALA A 240 -0.64 15.63 -16.64
N GLY A 241 -0.36 15.43 -15.36
CA GLY A 241 -0.62 16.42 -14.31
C GLY A 241 -2.09 16.60 -13.91
N ILE A 242 -3.03 15.85 -14.48
CA ILE A 242 -4.44 15.96 -14.11
C ILE A 242 -4.71 15.35 -12.73
N SER A 243 -5.30 16.15 -11.83
CA SER A 243 -5.67 15.66 -10.50
C SER A 243 -6.99 14.88 -10.52
N ARG A 244 -7.19 14.01 -9.52
CA ARG A 244 -8.46 13.30 -9.32
C ARG A 244 -9.64 14.26 -9.13
N LEU A 245 -9.42 15.40 -8.46
CA LEU A 245 -10.45 16.42 -8.27
C LEU A 245 -10.86 17.05 -9.61
N GLN A 246 -9.89 17.35 -10.48
CA GLN A 246 -10.19 17.84 -11.83
C GLN A 246 -10.96 16.81 -12.66
N ARG A 247 -10.57 15.52 -12.60
CA ARG A 247 -11.32 14.45 -13.29
C ARG A 247 -12.77 14.38 -12.83
N LYS A 248 -13.00 14.40 -11.51
CA LYS A 248 -14.35 14.39 -10.93
C LYS A 248 -15.18 15.60 -11.41
N GLN A 249 -14.57 16.79 -11.44
CA GLN A 249 -15.24 17.99 -11.93
C GLN A 249 -15.54 17.90 -13.43
N LEU A 250 -14.62 17.37 -14.24
CA LEU A 250 -14.83 17.20 -15.69
C LEU A 250 -15.94 16.20 -15.98
N HIS A 251 -16.03 15.10 -15.22
CA HIS A 251 -17.18 14.19 -15.29
C HIS A 251 -18.50 14.90 -14.96
N ALA A 252 -18.51 15.84 -14.03
CA ALA A 252 -19.72 16.63 -13.73
C ALA A 252 -20.07 17.64 -14.84
N TRP A 253 -19.15 17.92 -15.76
CA TRP A 253 -19.34 18.71 -16.98
C TRP A 253 -19.49 17.83 -18.23
N ASP A 254 -19.82 16.55 -18.06
CA ASP A 254 -19.98 15.57 -19.14
C ASP A 254 -18.74 15.44 -20.06
N THR A 255 -17.57 15.81 -19.57
CA THR A 255 -16.28 15.63 -20.22
C THR A 255 -15.60 14.42 -19.59
N THR A 256 -15.73 13.27 -20.23
CA THR A 256 -15.35 11.96 -19.65
C THR A 256 -14.11 11.34 -20.31
N THR A 257 -13.67 11.84 -21.47
CA THR A 257 -12.51 11.31 -22.19
C THR A 257 -11.42 12.37 -22.44
N VAL A 258 -10.19 11.93 -22.73
CA VAL A 258 -9.08 12.83 -23.11
C VAL A 258 -9.41 13.59 -24.38
N GLU A 259 -10.01 12.95 -25.38
CA GLU A 259 -10.44 13.60 -26.62
C GLU A 259 -11.49 14.69 -26.38
N GLN A 260 -12.51 14.42 -25.55
CA GLN A 260 -13.51 15.42 -25.18
C GLN A 260 -12.86 16.60 -24.45
N LEU A 261 -11.95 16.32 -23.51
CA LEU A 261 -11.22 17.36 -22.81
C LEU A 261 -10.39 18.20 -23.78
N ALA A 262 -9.68 17.59 -24.73
CA ALA A 262 -8.90 18.31 -25.75
C ALA A 262 -9.77 19.24 -26.61
N MET A 263 -11.06 18.94 -26.78
CA MET A 263 -12.01 19.77 -27.52
C MET A 263 -12.80 20.75 -26.64
N LEU A 264 -12.64 20.70 -25.31
CA LEU A 264 -13.36 21.57 -24.39
C LEU A 264 -13.09 23.05 -24.74
N PRO A 265 -14.14 23.86 -24.98
CA PRO A 265 -13.98 25.25 -25.40
C PRO A 265 -13.30 26.11 -24.34
N LEU A 266 -12.36 26.96 -24.78
CA LEU A 266 -11.81 28.04 -23.98
C LEU A 266 -12.41 29.40 -24.41
N PRO A 267 -12.65 30.32 -23.47
CA PRO A 267 -12.44 30.18 -22.03
C PRO A 267 -13.49 29.27 -21.38
N ILE A 268 -13.10 28.58 -20.30
CA ILE A 268 -14.02 27.72 -19.54
C ILE A 268 -15.16 28.57 -18.97
N ARG A 269 -16.37 28.28 -19.44
CA ARG A 269 -17.58 29.06 -19.12
C ARG A 269 -17.97 28.84 -17.66
N GLU A 270 -18.09 27.58 -17.27
CA GLU A 270 -18.52 27.18 -15.94
C GLU A 270 -17.46 27.44 -14.88
N ARG A 271 -17.90 27.77 -13.66
CA ARG A 271 -17.00 27.92 -12.52
C ARG A 271 -16.79 26.54 -11.89
N PRO A 272 -15.55 26.04 -11.78
CA PRO A 272 -15.31 24.77 -11.09
C PRO A 272 -15.62 24.91 -9.60
N GLU A 273 -16.15 23.84 -9.00
CA GLU A 273 -16.35 23.75 -7.55
C GLU A 273 -15.02 23.70 -6.81
N HIS A 274 -13.99 23.12 -7.44
CA HIS A 274 -12.65 22.98 -6.89
C HIS A 274 -11.57 23.44 -7.88
N GLY A 275 -10.65 24.28 -7.41
CA GLY A 275 -9.54 24.81 -8.21
C GLY A 275 -9.91 26.06 -9.01
N SER A 276 -8.99 26.49 -9.87
CA SER A 276 -9.16 27.69 -10.71
C SER A 276 -9.43 27.31 -12.18
N LYS A 277 -10.09 28.20 -12.93
CA LYS A 277 -10.36 27.98 -14.37
C LYS A 277 -9.07 27.77 -15.17
N GLU A 278 -8.00 28.47 -14.80
CA GLU A 278 -6.68 28.36 -15.40
C GLU A 278 -6.06 26.97 -15.16
N GLY A 279 -6.33 26.33 -14.02
CA GLY A 279 -5.94 24.94 -13.77
C GLY A 279 -6.59 23.97 -14.76
N TYR A 280 -7.88 24.14 -15.04
CA TYR A 280 -8.58 23.33 -16.04
C TYR A 280 -8.15 23.65 -17.47
N ALA A 281 -7.91 24.92 -17.79
CA ALA A 281 -7.38 25.33 -19.09
C ALA A 281 -6.00 24.68 -19.36
N ARG A 282 -5.13 24.61 -18.35
CA ARG A 282 -3.83 23.93 -18.46
C ARG A 282 -3.95 22.44 -18.76
N VAL A 283 -4.80 21.70 -18.04
CA VAL A 283 -4.99 20.26 -18.32
C VAL A 283 -5.71 20.03 -19.65
N ARG A 284 -6.57 20.95 -20.09
CA ARG A 284 -7.16 20.95 -21.43
C ARG A 284 -6.11 21.11 -22.52
N GLU A 285 -5.21 22.10 -22.40
CA GLU A 285 -4.12 22.27 -23.36
C GLU A 285 -3.18 21.06 -23.38
N GLN A 286 -2.88 20.49 -22.22
CA GLN A 286 -2.10 19.26 -22.12
C GLN A 286 -2.80 18.09 -22.84
N ALA A 287 -4.12 17.94 -22.68
CA ALA A 287 -4.89 16.96 -23.43
C ALA A 287 -4.83 17.20 -24.94
N ARG A 288 -4.93 18.46 -25.40
CA ARG A 288 -4.81 18.82 -26.82
C ARG A 288 -3.46 18.39 -27.41
N VAL A 289 -2.36 18.71 -26.75
CA VAL A 289 -1.01 18.33 -27.22
C VAL A 289 -0.87 16.80 -27.26
N GLN A 290 -1.37 16.10 -26.24
CA GLN A 290 -1.35 14.63 -26.20
C GLN A 290 -2.17 13.99 -27.33
N VAL A 291 -3.38 14.50 -27.59
CA VAL A 291 -4.24 14.01 -28.70
C VAL A 291 -3.59 14.30 -30.05
N ALA A 292 -3.00 15.49 -30.24
CA ALA A 292 -2.26 15.81 -31.45
C ALA A 292 -1.10 14.83 -31.68
N GLY A 293 -0.33 14.51 -30.64
CA GLY A 293 0.77 13.53 -30.73
C GLY A 293 0.28 12.11 -31.05
N ARG A 294 -0.82 11.66 -30.43
CA ARG A 294 -1.45 10.37 -30.76
C ARG A 294 -1.85 10.29 -32.22
N ASN A 295 -2.52 11.33 -32.73
CA ASN A 295 -2.98 11.39 -34.12
C ASN A 295 -1.82 11.42 -35.13
N GLN A 296 -0.69 12.01 -34.77
CA GLN A 296 0.52 12.03 -35.61
C GLN A 296 1.39 10.79 -35.45
N GLY A 297 1.14 9.94 -34.45
CA GLY A 297 1.99 8.79 -34.13
C GLY A 297 3.38 9.16 -33.60
N GLN A 298 3.59 10.41 -33.16
CA GLN A 298 4.87 10.89 -32.63
C GLN A 298 4.65 11.90 -31.48
N PRO A 299 5.60 12.02 -30.54
CA PRO A 299 5.50 13.04 -29.50
C PRO A 299 5.45 14.46 -30.09
N VAL A 300 4.46 15.24 -29.69
CA VAL A 300 4.34 16.67 -30.01
C VAL A 300 4.65 17.46 -28.75
N HIS A 301 5.38 18.56 -28.89
CA HIS A 301 5.67 19.50 -27.81
C HIS A 301 5.43 20.92 -28.28
N GLU A 302 5.09 21.79 -27.33
CA GLU A 302 4.95 23.22 -27.55
C GLU A 302 5.84 23.93 -26.53
N LEU A 303 6.58 24.92 -27.00
CA LEU A 303 7.42 25.72 -26.12
C LEU A 303 6.55 26.75 -25.41
N LEU A 304 6.73 26.84 -24.10
CA LEU A 304 6.17 27.95 -23.34
C LEU A 304 6.86 29.25 -23.76
N GLU A 305 6.13 30.36 -23.63
CA GLU A 305 6.72 31.68 -23.80
C GLU A 305 7.91 31.85 -22.85
N VAL A 306 9.05 32.27 -23.40
CA VAL A 306 10.24 32.57 -22.61
C VAL A 306 10.00 33.86 -21.87
N VAL A 307 9.97 33.79 -20.55
CA VAL A 307 9.81 34.94 -19.66
C VAL A 307 11.11 35.16 -18.93
N ASP A 308 11.65 36.39 -19.01
CA ASP A 308 12.86 36.77 -18.28
C ASP A 308 12.70 36.51 -16.78
N GLU A 309 13.80 36.10 -16.14
CA GLU A 309 13.85 35.78 -14.72
C GLU A 309 12.90 34.65 -14.26
N ARG A 310 12.44 33.79 -15.18
CA ARG A 310 11.53 32.67 -14.86
C ARG A 310 12.00 31.34 -15.46
N GLY A 311 11.69 30.24 -14.78
CA GLY A 311 11.98 28.89 -15.27
C GLY A 311 13.47 28.68 -15.55
N LEU A 312 13.79 28.16 -16.73
CA LEU A 312 15.17 27.93 -17.17
C LEU A 312 15.97 29.23 -17.34
N SER A 313 15.33 30.38 -17.55
CA SER A 313 16.00 31.69 -17.63
C SER A 313 16.59 32.15 -16.28
N ARG A 314 16.32 31.42 -15.18
CA ARG A 314 16.95 31.65 -13.87
C ARG A 314 18.21 30.80 -13.65
N LEU A 315 18.48 29.84 -14.53
CA LEU A 315 19.68 29.05 -14.42
C LEU A 315 20.90 29.93 -14.68
N PRO A 316 22.00 29.74 -13.92
CA PRO A 316 23.27 30.37 -14.26
C PRO A 316 23.75 29.89 -15.64
N GLU A 317 24.73 30.60 -16.20
CA GLU A 317 25.42 30.11 -17.39
C GLU A 317 26.02 28.71 -17.10
N PRO A 318 25.94 27.77 -18.06
CA PRO A 318 26.51 26.44 -17.89
C PRO A 318 27.98 26.49 -17.47
N SER A 319 28.36 25.66 -16.51
CA SER A 319 29.72 25.54 -16.01
C SER A 319 30.32 24.17 -16.35
N PRO A 320 31.62 24.06 -16.64
CA PRO A 320 32.29 22.77 -16.84
C PRO A 320 32.18 21.80 -15.65
N GLY A 321 31.84 22.31 -14.46
CA GLY A 321 31.62 21.52 -13.24
C GLY A 321 30.17 21.12 -12.96
N ASP A 322 29.23 21.41 -13.88
CA ASP A 322 27.83 21.05 -13.69
C ASP A 322 27.66 19.53 -13.63
N VAL A 323 26.97 19.07 -12.57
CA VAL A 323 26.62 17.66 -12.37
C VAL A 323 25.11 17.54 -12.48
N PHE A 324 24.66 16.80 -13.50
CA PHE A 324 23.25 16.45 -13.69
C PHE A 324 23.03 15.03 -13.17
N PHE A 325 22.08 14.87 -12.25
CA PHE A 325 21.57 13.57 -11.85
C PHE A 325 20.34 13.27 -12.70
N ASP A 326 20.31 12.11 -13.35
CA ASP A 326 19.18 11.64 -14.15
C ASP A 326 18.04 11.05 -13.32
#